data_AF-A0A7X1L1H4-F1
#
_entry.id   AF-A0A7X1L1H4-F1
#
_cell.length_a   1.000
_cell.length_b   1.000
_cell.length_c   1.000
_cell.angle_alpha   90.00
_cell.angle_beta   90.00
_cell.angle_gamma   90.00
#
_symmetry.space_group_name_H-M   'P 1'
#
loop_
_entity.id
_entity.type
_entity.pdbx_description
1 polymer ?
#
loop_
_entity_poly.entity_id
_entity_poly.type
_entity_poly.pdbx_seq_one_letter_code
_entity_poly.pdbx_strand_id
1 'polypeptide(L)' 'SQVVAFVKCECPGRALATNVKMAMKLSEIKPDAIYLSSCCVKAMPGCPYSDPEEKAQNIEKKTGIKVVLGTHDYH' A
#
# COMPACT_ATOMS: atom_id res chain seq x y z
N SER A 1 7.20 9.11 14.84
CA SER A 1 6.97 7.68 15.11
C SER A 1 6.96 6.91 13.80
N GLN A 2 7.52 5.70 13.75
CA GLN A 2 7.58 4.86 12.54
C GLN A 2 6.85 3.54 12.81
N VAL A 3 5.93 3.15 11.92
CA VAL A 3 5.20 1.88 12.00
C VAL A 3 5.74 0.95 10.92
N VAL A 4 6.23 -0.22 11.31
CA VAL A 4 6.66 -1.28 10.40
C VAL A 4 5.78 -2.51 10.63
N ALA A 5 5.06 -2.94 9.60
CA ALA A 5 4.17 -4.10 9.66
C ALA A 5 4.57 -5.14 8.62
N PHE A 6 4.91 -6.34 9.08
CA PHE A 6 5.19 -7.49 8.22
C PHE A 6 3.96 -8.38 8.15
N VAL A 7 3.45 -8.61 6.95
CA VAL A 7 2.28 -9.49 6.76
C VAL A 7 2.60 -10.55 5.72
N LYS A 8 2.45 -11.82 6.12
CA LYS A 8 2.51 -12.95 5.19
C LYS A 8 1.26 -12.92 4.33
N CYS A 9 1.43 -12.82 3.02
CA CYS A 9 0.33 -12.77 2.07
C CYS A 9 0.31 -14.04 1.22
N GLU A 10 -0.86 -14.67 1.08
CA GLU A 10 -1.04 -15.86 0.24
C GLU A 10 -1.40 -15.52 -1.20
N CYS A 11 -1.81 -14.26 -1.47
CA CYS A 11 -2.12 -13.77 -2.80
C CYS A 11 -1.42 -12.42 -3.03
N PRO A 12 -0.53 -12.29 -4.03
CA PRO A 12 0.28 -11.08 -4.22
C PRO A 12 -0.61 -9.84 -4.42
N GLY A 13 -0.73 -9.04 -3.37
CA GLY A 13 -1.38 -7.73 -3.39
C GLY A 13 -2.86 -7.70 -3.05
N ARG A 14 -3.60 -8.82 -3.01
CA ARG A 14 -5.06 -8.79 -2.78
C ARG A 14 -5.43 -8.41 -1.34
N ALA A 15 -4.62 -8.83 -0.38
CA ALA A 15 -4.82 -8.47 1.03
C ALA A 15 -4.24 -7.09 1.39
N LEU A 16 -3.58 -6.38 0.45
CA LEU A 16 -2.83 -5.16 0.73
C LEU A 16 -3.64 -4.11 1.48
N ALA A 17 -4.83 -3.76 0.98
CA ALA A 17 -5.67 -2.75 1.61
C ALA A 17 -6.18 -3.15 3.01
N THR A 18 -6.50 -4.42 3.21
CA THR A 18 -6.91 -4.94 4.53
C THR A 18 -5.73 -4.95 5.50
N ASN A 19 -4.54 -5.32 5.02
CA ASN A 19 -3.32 -5.34 5.82
C ASN A 19 -2.89 -3.93 6.24
N VAL A 20 -3.02 -2.93 5.36
CA VAL A 20 -2.78 -1.52 5.71
C VAL A 20 -3.72 -1.08 6.84
N LYS A 21 -5.02 -1.38 6.72
CA LYS A 21 -6.00 -1.06 7.76
C LYS A 21 -5.68 -1.76 9.09
N MET A 22 -5.24 -3.01 9.03
CA MET A 22 -4.85 -3.75 10.23
C MET A 22 -3.59 -3.16 10.89
N ALA A 23 -2.58 -2.78 10.11
CA ALA A 23 -1.38 -2.13 10.61
C ALA A 23 -1.70 -0.79 11.31
N MET A 24 -2.59 0.02 10.72
CA MET A 24 -3.09 1.25 11.35
C MET A 24 -3.80 0.96 12.68
N LYS A 25 -4.67 -0.06 12.71
CA LYS A 25 -5.41 -0.44 13.91
C LYS A 25 -4.48 -0.92 15.03
N LEU A 26 -3.52 -1.79 14.72
CA LEU A 26 -2.59 -2.35 15.70
C LEU A 26 -1.60 -1.33 16.25
N SER A 27 -1.23 -0.34 15.44
CA SER A 27 -0.33 0.74 15.85
C SER A 27 -1.03 1.90 16.53
N GLU A 28 -2.36 1.92 16.52
CA GLU A 28 -3.19 3.06 16.97
C GLU A 28 -2.82 4.39 16.29
N ILE A 29 -2.20 4.31 15.10
CA ILE A 29 -1.73 5.46 14.33
C ILE A 29 -2.53 5.55 13.04
N LYS A 30 -3.11 6.75 12.81
CA LYS A 30 -3.72 7.11 11.53
C LYS A 30 -2.75 8.01 10.75
N PRO A 31 -2.19 7.56 9.62
CA PRO A 31 -1.31 8.39 8.80
C PRO A 31 -2.11 9.41 7.98
N ASP A 32 -1.48 10.53 7.61
CA ASP A 32 -2.07 11.55 6.73
C ASP A 32 -2.06 11.15 5.25
N ALA A 33 -1.07 10.34 4.87
CA ALA A 33 -0.91 9.81 3.52
C ALA A 33 -0.28 8.42 3.56
N ILE A 34 -0.57 7.60 2.55
CA ILE A 34 0.02 6.28 2.33
C ILE A 34 0.86 6.34 1.07
N TYR A 35 2.11 5.89 1.13
CA TYR A 35 2.99 5.87 -0.03
C TYR A 35 3.24 4.43 -0.47
N LEU A 36 2.97 4.12 -1.74
CA LEU A 36 3.41 2.87 -2.35
C LEU A 36 4.80 3.10 -2.93
N SER A 37 5.78 2.31 -2.49
CA SER A 37 7.17 2.50 -2.90
C SER A 37 7.35 2.38 -4.40
N SER A 38 8.31 3.12 -4.97
CA SER A 38 8.60 3.04 -6.40
C SER A 38 8.96 1.60 -6.83
N CYS A 39 9.59 0.82 -5.95
CA CYS A 39 9.86 -0.61 -6.19
C CYS A 39 8.58 -1.45 -6.28
N CYS A 40 7.54 -1.11 -5.51
CA CYS A 40 6.25 -1.81 -5.57
C CYS A 40 5.46 -1.42 -6.82
N VAL A 41 5.42 -0.12 -7.13
CA VAL A 41 4.67 0.43 -8.28
C VAL A 41 5.30 0.02 -9.61
N LYS A 42 6.63 -0.04 -9.69
CA LYS A 42 7.36 -0.39 -10.93
C LYS A 42 7.83 -1.84 -10.98
N ALA A 43 7.29 -2.71 -10.11
CA ALA A 43 7.69 -4.12 -10.05
C ALA A 43 7.41 -4.83 -11.39
N MET A 44 8.41 -5.54 -11.93
CA MET A 44 8.29 -6.35 -13.14
C MET A 44 8.79 -7.80 -12.90
N PRO A 45 8.08 -8.84 -13.38
CA PRO A 45 6.77 -8.77 -14.03
C PRO A 45 5.67 -8.31 -13.07
N GLY A 46 4.73 -7.51 -13.58
CA GLY A 46 3.63 -6.95 -12.78
C GLY A 46 2.65 -8.02 -12.29
N CYS A 47 1.70 -7.62 -11.45
CA CYS A 47 0.61 -8.52 -11.05
C CYS A 47 -0.35 -8.72 -12.23
N PRO A 48 -0.71 -9.97 -12.61
CA PRO A 48 -1.59 -10.22 -13.75
C PRO A 48 -3.05 -9.84 -13.48
N TYR A 49 -3.40 -9.48 -12.24
CA TYR A 49 -4.78 -9.25 -11.81
C TYR A 49 -5.07 -7.80 -11.39
N SER A 50 -4.04 -6.95 -11.32
CA SER A 50 -4.22 -5.54 -10.93
C SER A 50 -2.97 -4.73 -11.21
N ASP A 51 -3.17 -3.49 -11.60
CA ASP A 51 -2.11 -2.49 -11.69
C ASP A 51 -1.92 -1.73 -10.35
N PRO A 52 -0.83 -0.97 -10.19
CA PRO A 52 -0.60 -0.16 -9.00
C PRO A 52 -1.70 0.88 -8.71
N GLU A 53 -2.30 1.46 -9.74
CA GLU A 53 -3.35 2.47 -9.66
C GLU A 53 -4.63 1.90 -9.04
N GLU A 54 -5.07 0.73 -9.49
CA GLU A 54 -6.20 -0.02 -8.94
C GLU A 54 -5.97 -0.38 -7.47
N LYS A 55 -4.74 -0.78 -7.12
CA LYS A 55 -4.37 -1.08 -5.72
C LYS A 55 -4.47 0.18 -4.86
N ALA A 56 -3.96 1.31 -5.34
CA ALA A 56 -4.07 2.58 -4.63
C ALA A 56 -5.52 2.97 -4.41
N GLN A 57 -6.36 2.94 -5.46
CA GLN A 57 -7.78 3.24 -5.34
C GLN A 57 -8.50 2.33 -4.33
N ASN A 58 -8.15 1.04 -4.28
CA ASN A 58 -8.73 0.09 -3.32
C ASN A 58 -8.31 0.43 -1.87
N ILE A 59 -7.05 0.81 -1.67
CA ILE A 59 -6.56 1.27 -0.36
C ILE A 59 -7.28 2.56 0.05
N GLU A 60 -7.37 3.56 -0.83
CA GLU A 60 -8.05 4.83 -0.56
C GLU A 60 -9.52 4.60 -0.18
N LYS A 61 -10.26 3.80 -0.97
CA LYS A 61 -11.67 3.48 -0.71
C LYS A 61 -11.89 2.81 0.66
N LYS A 62 -10.95 1.99 1.12
CA LYS A 62 -11.07 1.25 2.39
C LYS A 62 -10.56 1.99 3.62
N THR A 63 -9.66 2.95 3.43
CA THR A 63 -8.98 3.67 4.52
C THR A 63 -9.43 5.12 4.65
N GLY A 64 -9.93 5.74 3.56
CA GLY A 64 -10.22 7.17 3.49
C GLY A 64 -8.97 8.05 3.50
N ILE A 65 -7.79 7.48 3.24
CA ILE A 65 -6.49 8.17 3.27
C ILE A 65 -5.92 8.18 1.86
N LYS A 66 -5.38 9.34 1.44
CA LYS A 66 -4.78 9.51 0.12
C LYS A 66 -3.58 8.59 -0.07
N VAL A 67 -3.50 7.94 -1.23
CA VAL A 67 -2.40 7.07 -1.62
C VAL A 67 -1.56 7.74 -2.70
N VAL A 68 -0.25 7.84 -2.46
CA VAL A 68 0.72 8.38 -3.40
C VAL A 68 1.52 7.23 -4.00
N LEU A 69 1.56 7.17 -5.33
CA LEU A 69 2.34 6.19 -6.06
C LEU A 69 3.77 6.69 -6.25
N GLY A 70 4.73 5.87 -5.85
CA GLY A 70 6.14 6.22 -5.90
C GLY A 70 6.59 6.94 -4.64
N THR A 71 7.81 6.61 -4.22
CA THR A 71 8.51 7.24 -3.09
C THR A 71 9.84 7.85 -3.50
N HIS A 72 10.26 7.61 -4.74
CA HIS A 72 11.53 8.05 -5.28
C HIS A 72 11.26 9.04 -6.41
N ASP A 73 11.64 10.29 -6.18
CA ASP A 73 11.88 11.25 -7.24
C ASP A 73 13.36 11.11 -7.61
N TYR A 74 13.65 10.49 -8.75
CA TYR A 74 15.02 10.45 -9.30
C TYR A 74 15.25 11.76 -10.06
N HIS A 75 15.36 12.87 -9.33
CA HIS A 75 15.87 14.13 -9.84
C HIS A 75 17.38 14.23 -9.57
#